data_AF-A0A917LYT7-F1
#
_entry.id   AF-A0A917LYT7-F1
#
_cell.length_a   1.000
_cell.length_b   1.000
_cell.length_c   1.000
_cell.angle_alpha   90.00
_cell.angle_beta   90.00
_cell.angle_gamma   90.00
#
_symmetry.space_group_name_H-M   'P 1'
#
loop_
_entity.id
_entity.type
_entity.pdbx_description
1 polymer ?
#
loop_
_entity_poly.entity_id
_entity_poly.type
_entity_poly.pdbx_seq_one_letter_code
_entity_poly.pdbx_strand_id
1 'polypeptide(L)'
;MPEYAKDVMLALLGASVGLAGLLLVVAGFVFAQAGSFPPETTDDETIERYELAGKIGLVPFGLSLAEAGLCLIWLLQPSPSVYTTAVTWFFVLLVLTALYGFVLLLRYL
;
A
#
# COMPACT_ATOMS: atom_id res chain seq x y z
N MET A 1 16.07 13.90 -20.42
CA MET A 1 15.73 12.82 -19.48
C MET A 1 16.82 11.78 -19.56
N PRO A 2 17.16 11.11 -18.46
CA PRO A 2 18.12 10.01 -18.51
C PRO A 2 17.60 8.86 -19.37
N GLU A 3 18.51 8.17 -20.07
CA GLU A 3 18.19 7.07 -20.98
C GLU A 3 17.48 5.91 -20.27
N TYR A 4 17.76 5.73 -18.97
CA TYR A 4 17.17 4.72 -18.08
C TYR A 4 15.82 5.11 -17.46
N ALA A 5 15.27 6.30 -17.77
CA ALA A 5 14.04 6.79 -17.12
C ALA A 5 12.83 5.86 -17.33
N LYS A 6 12.74 5.25 -18.51
CA LYS A 6 11.65 4.34 -18.86
C LYS A 6 11.73 3.02 -18.08
N ASP A 7 12.92 2.47 -17.93
CA ASP A 7 13.14 1.22 -17.20
C ASP A 7 12.83 1.40 -15.70
N VAL A 8 13.25 2.54 -15.14
CA VAL A 8 12.91 2.93 -13.77
C VAL A 8 11.39 3.01 -13.59
N MET A 9 10.67 3.62 -14.53
CA MET A 9 9.21 3.75 -14.46
C MET A 9 8.46 2.43 -14.58
N LEU A 10 8.94 1.52 -15.43
CA LEU A 10 8.38 0.18 -15.53
C LEU A 10 8.64 -0.64 -14.25
N ALA A 11 9.83 -0.49 -13.66
CA ALA A 11 10.16 -1.12 -12.38
C ALA A 11 9.28 -0.58 -11.25
N LEU A 12 9.09 0.74 -11.16
CA LEU A 12 8.22 1.41 -10.18
C LEU A 12 6.76 0.97 -10.32
N LEU A 13 6.25 0.92 -11.55
CA LEU A 13 4.90 0.43 -11.86
C LEU A 13 4.72 -1.01 -11.37
N GLY A 14 5.63 -1.91 -11.74
CA GLY A 14 5.57 -3.31 -11.34
C GLY A 14 5.65 -3.49 -9.82
N ALA A 15 6.57 -2.80 -9.17
CA ALA A 15 6.72 -2.83 -7.71
C ALA A 15 5.46 -2.31 -7.00
N SER A 16 4.88 -1.21 -7.47
CA SER A 16 3.67 -0.60 -6.89
C SER A 16 2.43 -1.49 -7.07
N VAL A 17 2.27 -2.10 -8.24
CA VAL A 17 1.17 -3.06 -8.45
C VAL A 17 1.35 -4.32 -7.59
N GLY A 18 2.58 -4.84 -7.49
CA GLY A 18 2.89 -5.97 -6.63
C GLY A 18 2.61 -5.68 -5.16
N LEU A 19 3.05 -4.51 -4.67
CA LEU A 19 2.82 -4.07 -3.29
C LEU A 19 1.32 -3.84 -3.01
N ALA A 20 0.57 -3.27 -3.95
CA ALA A 20 -0.88 -3.15 -3.83
C ALA A 20 -1.56 -4.53 -3.70
N GLY A 21 -1.14 -5.50 -4.52
CA GLY A 21 -1.66 -6.88 -4.44
C GLY A 21 -1.40 -7.52 -3.08
N LEU A 22 -0.17 -7.41 -2.57
CA LEU A 22 0.20 -7.95 -1.25
C LEU A 22 -0.61 -7.29 -0.12
N LEU A 23 -0.76 -5.97 -0.15
CA LEU A 23 -1.55 -5.24 0.86
C LEU A 23 -3.02 -5.64 0.84
N LEU A 24 -3.61 -5.84 -0.34
CA LEU A 24 -5.00 -6.28 -0.48
C LEU A 24 -5.19 -7.69 0.10
N VAL A 25 -4.24 -8.60 -0.12
CA VAL A 25 -4.27 -9.95 0.48
C VAL A 25 -4.20 -9.86 2.00
N VAL A 26 -3.28 -9.07 2.56
CA VAL A 26 -3.15 -8.89 4.01
C VAL A 26 -4.42 -8.28 4.60
N ALA A 27 -4.97 -7.23 3.98
CA ALA A 27 -6.22 -6.60 4.42
C ALA A 27 -7.38 -7.61 4.40
N GLY A 28 -7.53 -8.38 3.33
CA GLY A 28 -8.54 -9.43 3.24
C GLY A 28 -8.42 -10.48 4.35
N PHE A 29 -7.19 -10.87 4.70
CA PHE A 29 -6.93 -11.80 5.79
C PHE A 29 -7.35 -11.23 7.16
N VAL A 30 -7.00 -9.97 7.43
CA VAL A 30 -7.38 -9.28 8.68
C VAL A 30 -8.89 -9.13 8.81
N PHE A 31 -9.60 -8.76 7.73
CA PHE A 31 -11.06 -8.68 7.73
C PHE A 31 -11.72 -10.05 7.94
N ALA A 32 -11.21 -11.11 7.29
CA ALA A 32 -11.71 -12.46 7.50
C ALA A 32 -11.52 -12.94 8.94
N GLN A 33 -10.38 -12.60 9.56
CA GLN A 33 -10.11 -12.92 10.95
C GLN A 33 -11.01 -12.15 11.92
N ALA A 34 -11.24 -10.84 11.68
CA ALA A 34 -12.18 -10.05 12.46
C ALA A 34 -13.60 -10.64 12.45
N GLY A 35 -14.07 -11.11 11.29
CA GLY A 35 -15.38 -11.77 11.15
C GLY A 35 -15.48 -13.18 11.76
N SER A 36 -14.35 -13.77 12.16
CA SER A 36 -14.31 -15.10 12.80
C SER A 36 -14.46 -15.06 14.32
N PHE A 37 -14.38 -13.88 14.95
CA PHE A 37 -14.58 -13.75 16.40
C PHE A 37 -16.08 -13.87 16.75
N PRO A 38 -16.45 -14.76 17.70
CA PRO A 38 -17.83 -14.88 18.15
C PRO A 38 -18.24 -13.62 18.95
N PRO A 39 -19.30 -12.89 18.53
CA PRO A 39 -19.69 -11.61 19.12
C PRO A 39 -20.21 -11.72 20.56
N GLU A 40 -20.46 -12.92 21.08
CA GLU A 40 -21.00 -13.13 22.42
C GLU A 40 -19.94 -13.21 23.55
N THR A 41 -18.64 -13.28 23.25
CA THR A 41 -17.61 -13.58 24.26
C THR A 41 -16.36 -12.70 24.23
N THR A 42 -16.24 -11.78 23.28
CA THR A 42 -15.05 -10.92 23.11
C THR A 42 -15.43 -9.46 23.27
N ASP A 43 -14.69 -8.70 24.08
CA ASP A 43 -14.88 -7.25 24.24
C ASP A 43 -14.89 -6.54 22.87
N ASP A 44 -15.91 -5.73 22.60
CA ASP A 44 -16.10 -4.96 21.37
C ASP A 44 -14.83 -4.15 20.98
N GLU A 45 -14.06 -3.69 21.98
CA GLU A 45 -12.82 -2.95 21.78
C GLU A 45 -11.75 -3.74 21.01
N THR A 46 -11.74 -5.07 21.11
CA THR A 46 -10.78 -5.92 20.39
C THR A 46 -11.17 -6.08 18.93
N ILE A 47 -12.48 -6.21 18.66
CA ILE A 47 -13.04 -6.34 17.31
C ILE A 47 -12.84 -5.02 16.53
N GLU A 48 -13.11 -3.88 17.17
CA GLU A 48 -12.88 -2.55 16.57
C GLU A 48 -11.39 -2.29 16.24
N ARG A 49 -10.45 -2.80 17.05
CA ARG A 49 -9.00 -2.66 16.78
C ARG A 49 -8.57 -3.40 15.52
N TYR A 50 -9.05 -4.63 15.31
CA TYR A 50 -8.76 -5.40 14.11
C TYR A 50 -9.39 -4.78 12.86
N GLU A 51 -10.62 -4.27 12.98
CA GLU A 51 -11.29 -3.57 11.88
C GLU A 51 -10.55 -2.26 11.52
N LEU A 52 -10.11 -1.50 12.53
CA LEU A 52 -9.29 -0.30 12.33
C LEU A 52 -7.94 -0.63 11.69
N ALA A 53 -7.28 -1.72 12.09
CA ALA A 53 -6.04 -2.17 11.48
C ALA A 53 -6.22 -2.50 9.98
N GLY A 54 -7.28 -3.23 9.63
CA GLY A 54 -7.63 -3.50 8.23
C GLY A 54 -7.92 -2.22 7.44
N LYS A 55 -8.61 -1.26 8.06
CA LYS A 55 -8.95 0.03 7.45
C LYS A 55 -7.73 0.93 7.25
N ILE A 56 -6.77 0.91 8.17
CA ILE A 56 -5.51 1.65 8.03
C ILE A 56 -4.68 1.05 6.89
N GLY A 57 -4.73 -0.27 6.66
CA GLY A 57 -4.05 -0.94 5.53
C GLY A 57 -4.56 -0.58 4.14
N LEU A 58 -5.79 -0.09 4.03
CA LEU A 58 -6.33 0.43 2.77
C LEU A 58 -5.63 1.73 2.34
N VAL A 59 -5.04 2.48 3.27
CA VAL A 59 -4.31 3.73 2.96
C VAL A 59 -3.05 3.46 2.11
N PRO A 60 -2.08 2.62 2.53
CA PRO A 60 -0.92 2.32 1.68
C PRO A 60 -1.32 1.58 0.39
N PHE A 61 -2.41 0.82 0.40
CA PHE A 61 -2.96 0.20 -0.82
C PHE A 61 -3.38 1.27 -1.85
N GLY A 62 -4.21 2.23 -1.44
CA GLY A 62 -4.68 3.31 -2.31
C GLY A 62 -3.53 4.19 -2.80
N LEU A 63 -2.56 4.46 -1.93
CA LEU A 63 -1.33 5.17 -2.30
C LEU A 63 -0.53 4.41 -3.36
N SER A 64 -0.47 3.09 -3.28
CA SER A 64 0.26 2.24 -4.24
C SER A 64 -0.44 2.20 -5.60
N LEU A 65 -1.77 2.23 -5.59
CA LEU A 65 -2.54 2.35 -6.82
C LEU A 65 -2.39 3.73 -7.47
N ALA A 66 -2.35 4.79 -6.66
CA ALA A 66 -2.08 6.15 -7.14
C ALA A 66 -0.67 6.25 -7.78
N GLU A 67 0.33 5.61 -7.19
CA GLU A 67 1.69 5.56 -7.75
C GLU A 67 1.75 4.79 -9.08
N ALA A 68 1.05 3.66 -9.17
CA ALA A 68 0.90 2.95 -10.44
C ALA A 68 0.22 3.84 -11.50
N GLY A 69 -0.79 4.61 -11.11
CA GLY A 69 -1.43 5.61 -11.99
C GLY A 69 -0.47 6.71 -12.45
N LEU A 70 0.35 7.25 -11.55
CA LEU A 70 1.39 8.23 -11.86
C LEU A 70 2.42 7.69 -12.86
N CYS A 71 2.86 6.44 -12.69
CA CYS A 71 3.75 5.77 -13.63
C CYS A 71 3.11 5.62 -15.02
N LEU A 72 1.82 5.27 -15.10
CA LEU A 72 1.08 5.19 -16.36
C LEU A 72 0.92 6.55 -17.03
N ILE A 73 0.59 7.60 -16.26
CA ILE A 73 0.51 8.98 -16.77
C ILE A 73 1.86 9.40 -17.36
N TRP A 74 2.96 9.07 -16.69
CA TRP A 74 4.29 9.34 -17.21
C TRP A 74 4.58 8.59 -18.53
N LEU A 75 4.19 7.31 -18.61
CA LEU A 75 4.36 6.50 -19.83
C LEU A 75 3.55 7.04 -21.02
N LEU A 76 2.37 7.60 -20.75
CA LEU A 76 1.52 8.27 -21.76
C LEU A 76 2.08 9.63 -22.17
N GLN A 77 2.58 10.41 -21.21
CA GLN A 77 3.06 11.77 -21.41
C GLN A 77 4.41 11.98 -20.68
N PRO A 78 5.53 11.71 -21.36
CA PRO A 78 6.86 11.81 -20.74
C PRO A 78 7.16 13.25 -20.33
N SER A 79 7.03 13.54 -19.03
CA SER A 79 7.30 14.85 -18.43
C SER A 79 8.37 14.76 -17.33
N PRO A 80 9.37 15.67 -17.27
CA PRO A 80 10.41 15.65 -16.25
C PRO A 80 9.86 15.84 -14.83
N SER A 81 8.80 16.65 -14.69
CA SER A 81 8.17 16.93 -13.40
C SER A 81 7.40 15.72 -12.87
N VAL A 82 6.73 14.98 -13.76
CA VAL A 82 6.02 13.75 -13.39
C VAL A 82 7.02 12.65 -13.00
N TYR A 83 8.19 12.60 -13.67
CA TYR A 83 9.25 11.65 -13.31
C TYR A 83 9.73 11.80 -11.87
N THR A 84 10.13 13.03 -11.52
CA THR A 84 10.63 13.33 -10.17
C THR A 84 9.56 13.14 -9.10
N THR A 85 8.31 13.46 -9.43
CA THR A 85 7.17 13.26 -8.53
C THR A 85 6.94 11.78 -8.25
N ALA A 86 6.84 10.94 -9.28
CA ALA A 86 6.63 9.49 -9.11
C ALA A 86 7.76 8.84 -8.30
N VAL A 87 9.02 9.11 -8.67
CA VAL A 87 10.17 8.57 -7.91
C VAL A 87 10.13 8.98 -6.44
N THR A 88 9.88 10.26 -6.15
CA THR A 88 9.80 10.75 -4.77
C THR A 88 8.62 10.14 -4.02
N TRP A 89 7.47 10.04 -4.69
CA TRP A 89 6.25 9.46 -4.14
C TRP A 89 6.43 7.97 -3.81
N PHE A 90 7.11 7.21 -4.68
CA PHE A 90 7.45 5.82 -4.43
C PHE A 90 8.34 5.64 -3.19
N PHE A 91 9.34 6.49 -2.98
CA PHE A 91 10.14 6.45 -1.75
C PHE A 91 9.30 6.71 -0.50
N VAL A 92 8.43 7.73 -0.54
CA VAL A 92 7.49 8.02 0.55
C VAL A 92 6.58 6.81 0.80
N LEU A 93 6.09 6.19 -0.27
CA LEU A 93 5.24 5.03 -0.22
C LEU A 93 5.93 3.82 0.40
N LEU A 94 7.19 3.56 0.05
CA LEU A 94 7.98 2.48 0.67
C LEU A 94 8.13 2.70 2.17
N VAL A 95 8.51 3.91 2.59
CA VAL A 95 8.68 4.23 4.02
C VAL A 95 7.36 4.07 4.76
N LEU A 96 6.27 4.59 4.20
CA LEU A 96 4.95 4.54 4.82
C LEU A 96 4.41 3.10 4.92
N THR A 97 4.61 2.30 3.86
CA THR A 97 4.21 0.89 3.86
C THR A 97 5.06 0.06 4.83
N ALA A 98 6.36 0.33 4.90
CA ALA A 98 7.25 -0.33 5.86
C ALA A 98 6.87 0.02 7.31
N LEU A 99 6.62 1.30 7.61
CA LEU A 99 6.13 1.72 8.92
C LEU A 99 4.81 1.07 9.27
N TYR A 100 3.86 1.02 8.33
CA TYR A 100 2.58 0.34 8.52
C TYR A 100 2.76 -1.14 8.84
N GLY A 101 3.54 -1.87 8.03
CA GLY A 101 3.82 -3.28 8.26
C GLY A 101 4.52 -3.54 9.59
N PHE A 102 5.47 -2.67 9.98
CA PHE A 102 6.18 -2.77 11.25
C PHE A 102 5.26 -2.54 12.45
N VAL A 103 4.36 -1.55 12.39
CA VAL A 103 3.37 -1.29 13.44
C VAL A 103 2.37 -2.44 13.56
N LEU A 104 1.93 -2.99 12.43
CA LEU A 104 1.06 -4.17 12.42
C LEU A 104 1.73 -5.37 13.10
N LEU A 105 2.97 -5.68 12.71
CA LEU A 105 3.73 -6.78 13.29
C LEU A 105 3.97 -6.59 14.78
N LEU A 106 4.39 -5.41 15.24
CA LEU A 106 4.65 -5.17 16.66
C LEU A 106 3.40 -5.15 17.53
N ARG A 107 2.24 -4.79 16.97
CA ARG A 107 1.01 -4.59 17.76
C ARG A 107 0.10 -5.82 17.76
N TYR A 108 0.19 -6.67 16.74
CA TYR A 108 -0.72 -7.81 16.54
C TYR A 108 -0.03 -9.18 16.51
N LEU A 109 1.31 -9.24 16.56
CA LEU A 109 2.09 -10.48 16.63
C LEU A 109 2.94 -10.50 17.91
#